data_AF-A0A1G8BZN4-F1
#
_entry.id   AF-A0A1G8BZN4-F1
#
_cell.length_a   1.000
_cell.length_b   1.000
_cell.length_c   1.000
_cell.angle_alpha   90.00
_cell.angle_beta   90.00
_cell.angle_gamma   90.00
#
_symmetry.space_group_name_H-M   'P 1'
#
loop_
_entity.id
_entity.type
_entity.pdbx_description
1 polymer ?
#
loop_
_entity_poly.entity_id
_entity_poly.type
_entity_poly.pdbx_seq_one_letter_code
_entity_poly.pdbx_strand_id
1 'polypeptide(L)'
;MFQKTRSIASIFYDAYQLYTENFKQLFRASWPIAIIYALVFALATYLFISDLLPIVVTLPAFSATNWGAVLMASCLTLAAQLLFVLAALLLASTAFWACREHKTTGTVPRPAHWWGVWPGLWYIKMLWKSVCFLFRPGLRHFGTLFATFFITLLFTAVLTLFCELPAIIIGIANIKAYAGAAAGDPLGMPDYMGKLTFAAFVIAGFIQAYVHLITVFPFYYAYGSIDTLEKERKRIKL
;
A
#
# COMPACT_ATOMS: atom_id res chain seq x y z
N MET A 1 -0.16 -13.64 23.31
CA MET A 1 -0.39 -12.94 24.60
C MET A 1 0.15 -11.52 24.43
N PHE A 2 -0.70 -10.49 24.30
CA PHE A 2 -0.18 -9.12 24.24
C PHE A 2 0.29 -8.77 25.65
N GLN A 3 1.60 -8.66 25.84
CA GLN A 3 2.12 -8.07 27.08
C GLN A 3 1.77 -6.59 27.12
N LYS A 4 1.74 -6.03 28.33
CA LYS A 4 1.59 -4.58 28.56
C LYS A 4 2.80 -3.86 27.96
N THR A 5 2.76 -3.53 26.69
CA THR A 5 3.81 -2.74 26.03
C THR A 5 3.72 -1.30 26.50
N ARG A 6 4.66 -0.89 27.36
CA ARG A 6 4.72 0.45 27.97
C ARG A 6 5.29 1.53 27.03
N SER A 7 5.88 1.15 25.89
CA SER A 7 6.56 2.08 24.98
C SER A 7 6.21 1.83 23.51
N ILE A 8 6.26 2.89 22.69
CA ILE A 8 6.08 2.80 21.24
C ILE A 8 7.18 1.91 20.62
N ALA A 9 8.42 2.01 21.11
CA ALA A 9 9.54 1.19 20.64
C ALA A 9 9.25 -0.31 20.78
N SER A 10 8.69 -0.76 21.91
CA SER A 10 8.32 -2.16 22.10
C SER A 10 7.22 -2.64 21.14
N ILE A 11 6.26 -1.76 20.79
CA ILE A 11 5.21 -2.09 19.80
C ILE A 11 5.84 -2.37 18.44
N PHE A 12 6.79 -1.51 18.01
CA PHE A 12 7.48 -1.69 16.75
C PHE A 12 8.39 -2.93 16.76
N TYR A 13 9.14 -3.14 17.85
CA TYR A 13 9.99 -4.33 18.00
C TYR A 13 9.18 -5.62 17.85
N ASP A 14 8.09 -5.77 18.60
CA ASP A 14 7.23 -6.96 18.52
C ASP A 14 6.58 -7.12 17.14
N ALA A 15 6.17 -6.02 16.51
CA ALA A 15 5.57 -6.03 15.19
C ALA A 15 6.57 -6.48 14.10
N TYR A 16 7.80 -5.95 14.13
CA TYR A 16 8.85 -6.32 13.17
C TYR A 16 9.36 -7.73 13.41
N GLN A 17 9.49 -8.14 14.67
CA GLN A 17 9.86 -9.51 15.02
C GLN A 17 8.82 -10.49 14.44
N LEU A 18 7.53 -10.22 14.64
CA LEU A 18 6.47 -11.08 14.09
C LEU A 18 6.55 -11.19 12.56
N TYR A 19 6.74 -10.05 11.88
CA TYR A 19 6.84 -10.00 10.42
C TYR A 19 8.04 -10.79 9.90
N THR A 20 9.21 -10.58 10.50
CA THR A 20 10.48 -11.17 10.02
C THR A 20 10.55 -12.67 10.32
N GLU A 21 10.15 -13.11 11.51
CA GLU A 21 10.12 -14.53 11.88
C GLU A 21 9.16 -15.34 11.00
N ASN A 22 8.04 -14.74 10.61
CA ASN A 22 6.99 -15.41 9.83
C ASN A 22 6.99 -15.04 8.34
N PHE A 23 8.04 -14.36 7.85
CA PHE A 23 8.06 -13.81 6.49
C PHE A 23 7.78 -14.87 5.42
N LYS A 24 8.37 -16.07 5.53
CA LYS A 24 8.15 -17.17 4.58
C LYS A 24 6.68 -17.61 4.53
N GLN A 25 6.01 -17.65 5.68
CA GLN A 25 4.60 -18.06 5.77
C GLN A 25 3.70 -16.96 5.19
N LEU A 26 3.98 -15.70 5.54
CA LEU A 26 3.30 -14.52 4.98
C LEU A 26 3.45 -14.45 3.46
N PHE A 27 4.67 -14.60 2.95
CA PHE A 27 4.96 -14.64 1.52
C PHE A 27 4.14 -15.73 0.81
N ARG A 28 4.17 -16.96 1.35
CA ARG A 28 3.39 -18.09 0.83
C ARG A 28 1.88 -17.91 0.95
N ALA A 29 1.40 -16.97 1.76
CA ALA A 29 -0.02 -16.69 1.98
C ALA A 29 -0.52 -15.44 1.25
N SER A 30 0.37 -14.61 0.68
CA SER A 30 -0.02 -13.36 0.01
C SER A 30 0.51 -13.19 -1.43
N TRP A 31 1.44 -14.02 -1.91
CA TRP A 31 2.11 -13.80 -3.20
C TRP A 31 1.20 -13.64 -4.44
N PRO A 32 0.06 -14.34 -4.62
CA PRO A 32 -0.79 -14.13 -5.79
C PRO A 32 -1.47 -12.76 -5.75
N ILE A 33 -1.87 -12.32 -4.55
CA ILE A 33 -2.47 -10.99 -4.34
C ILE A 33 -1.39 -9.91 -4.50
N ALA A 34 -0.15 -10.18 -4.08
CA ALA A 34 0.99 -9.30 -4.33
C ALA A 34 1.29 -9.14 -5.84
N ILE A 35 1.13 -10.20 -6.64
CA ILE A 35 1.23 -10.10 -8.11
C ILE A 35 0.11 -9.23 -8.68
N ILE A 36 -1.14 -9.44 -8.26
CA ILE A 36 -2.27 -8.61 -8.70
C ILE A 36 -2.03 -7.14 -8.33
N TYR A 37 -1.60 -6.88 -7.09
CA TYR A 37 -1.20 -5.57 -6.62
C TYR A 37 -0.13 -4.94 -7.52
N ALA A 38 0.93 -5.69 -7.82
CA ALA A 38 2.05 -5.22 -8.64
C ALA A 38 1.63 -4.90 -10.08
N LEU A 39 0.77 -5.73 -10.68
CA LEU A 39 0.26 -5.52 -12.04
C LEU A 39 -0.64 -4.29 -12.12
N VAL A 40 -1.54 -4.11 -11.14
CA VAL A 40 -2.45 -2.96 -11.11
C VAL A 40 -1.69 -1.67 -10.78
N PHE A 41 -0.69 -1.74 -9.89
CA PHE A 41 0.23 -0.64 -9.63
C PHE A 41 0.96 -0.22 -10.92
N ALA A 42 1.60 -1.16 -11.59
CA ALA A 42 2.33 -0.88 -12.82
C ALA A 42 1.42 -0.33 -13.93
N LEU A 43 0.19 -0.84 -14.04
CA LEU A 43 -0.80 -0.34 -14.99
C LEU A 43 -1.22 1.10 -14.65
N ALA A 44 -1.52 1.40 -13.39
CA ALA A 44 -1.90 2.73 -12.95
C ALA A 44 -0.78 3.75 -13.23
N THR A 45 0.47 3.40 -12.90
CA THR A 45 1.63 4.25 -13.16
C THR A 45 1.95 4.38 -14.65
N TYR A 46 1.80 3.30 -15.41
CA TYR A 46 2.00 3.33 -16.87
C TYR A 46 1.00 4.27 -17.54
N LEU A 47 -0.31 4.13 -17.27
CA LEU A 47 -1.35 5.01 -17.84
C LEU A 47 -1.12 6.48 -17.46
N PHE A 48 -0.65 6.73 -16.23
CA PHE A 48 -0.28 8.08 -15.81
C PHE A 48 0.86 8.65 -16.68
N ILE A 49 1.91 7.87 -16.93
CA ILE A 49 3.09 8.30 -17.69
C ILE A 49 2.81 8.36 -19.21
N SER A 50 2.08 7.41 -19.77
CA SER A 50 1.87 7.28 -21.22
C SER A 50 0.74 8.15 -21.75
N ASP A 51 -0.35 8.29 -20.98
CA ASP A 51 -1.58 8.87 -21.50
C ASP A 51 -1.82 10.26 -20.91
N LEU A 52 -1.79 10.38 -19.58
CA LEU A 52 -2.14 11.65 -18.92
C LEU A 52 -1.00 12.68 -19.01
N LEU A 53 0.22 12.28 -18.66
CA LEU A 53 1.32 13.22 -18.51
C LEU A 53 1.73 13.92 -19.82
N PRO A 54 1.81 13.24 -20.99
CA PRO A 54 2.17 13.92 -22.23
C PRO A 54 1.13 14.97 -22.61
N ILE A 55 -0.15 14.70 -22.41
CA ILE A 55 -1.22 15.68 -22.66
C ILE A 55 -1.05 16.91 -21.74
N VAL A 56 -0.68 16.70 -20.47
CA VAL A 56 -0.46 17.81 -19.51
C VAL A 56 0.79 18.62 -19.87
N VAL A 57 1.85 17.99 -20.36
CA VAL A 57 3.15 18.63 -20.63
C VAL A 57 3.20 19.28 -22.02
N THR A 58 2.50 18.75 -23.02
CA THR A 58 2.56 19.22 -24.42
C THR A 58 1.65 20.40 -24.74
N LEU A 59 0.67 20.73 -23.90
CA LEU A 59 -0.33 21.75 -24.24
C LEU A 59 0.15 23.17 -23.88
N PRO A 60 0.36 24.07 -24.86
CA PRO A 60 0.49 25.49 -24.57
C PRO A 60 -0.92 25.99 -24.18
N ALA A 61 -1.15 26.20 -22.89
CA ALA A 61 -2.39 26.77 -22.33
C ALA A 61 -3.69 26.10 -22.83
N PHE A 62 -4.23 25.15 -22.04
CA PHE A 62 -5.65 24.78 -21.95
C PHE A 62 -6.57 25.33 -23.08
N SER A 63 -6.43 24.82 -24.31
CA SER A 63 -7.31 25.23 -25.41
C SER A 63 -8.63 24.46 -25.32
N ALA A 64 -9.74 25.11 -25.64
CA ALA A 64 -11.10 24.58 -25.51
C ALA A 64 -11.37 23.28 -26.31
N THR A 65 -10.46 22.90 -27.21
CA THR A 65 -10.63 21.79 -28.16
C THR A 65 -10.24 20.42 -27.60
N ASN A 66 -9.42 20.35 -26.54
CA ASN A 66 -8.80 19.09 -26.08
C ASN A 66 -9.37 18.51 -24.77
N TRP A 67 -10.38 19.14 -24.17
CA TRP A 67 -10.92 18.75 -22.86
C TRP A 67 -11.47 17.32 -22.82
N GLY A 68 -12.10 16.85 -23.90
CA GLY A 68 -12.64 15.49 -23.96
C GLY A 68 -11.55 14.42 -23.79
N ALA A 69 -10.40 14.60 -24.44
CA ALA A 69 -9.27 13.65 -24.36
C ALA A 69 -8.60 13.70 -22.98
N VAL A 70 -8.39 14.91 -22.43
CA VAL A 70 -7.84 15.10 -21.07
C VAL A 70 -8.74 14.44 -20.03
N LEU A 71 -10.06 14.68 -20.10
CA LEU A 71 -11.03 14.10 -19.17
C LEU A 71 -11.05 12.58 -19.28
N MET A 72 -11.05 12.02 -20.49
CA MET A 72 -11.01 10.57 -20.69
C MET A 72 -9.74 9.94 -20.10
N ALA A 73 -8.56 10.49 -20.39
CA ALA A 73 -7.29 10.01 -19.84
C ALA A 73 -7.25 10.15 -18.30
N SER A 74 -7.79 11.24 -17.76
CA SER A 74 -7.91 11.46 -16.31
C SER A 74 -8.85 10.45 -15.66
N CYS A 75 -9.99 10.15 -16.27
CA CYS A 75 -10.93 9.14 -15.77
C CYS A 75 -10.31 7.73 -15.79
N LEU A 76 -9.60 7.35 -16.85
CA LEU A 76 -8.93 6.07 -16.95
C LEU A 76 -7.81 5.90 -15.91
N THR A 77 -6.97 6.92 -15.74
CA THR A 77 -5.92 6.93 -14.71
C THR A 77 -6.49 6.89 -13.30
N LEU A 78 -7.56 7.64 -13.02
CA LEU A 78 -8.26 7.56 -11.73
C LEU A 78 -8.88 6.18 -11.50
N ALA A 79 -9.50 5.57 -12.51
CA ALA A 79 -10.06 4.23 -12.40
C ALA A 79 -8.98 3.19 -12.08
N ALA A 80 -7.82 3.27 -12.75
CA ALA A 80 -6.68 2.40 -12.47
C ALA A 80 -6.13 2.63 -11.04
N GLN A 81 -6.07 3.88 -10.58
CA GLN A 81 -5.65 4.21 -9.22
C GLN A 81 -6.64 3.69 -8.16
N LEU A 82 -7.94 3.74 -8.42
CA LEU A 82 -8.95 3.16 -7.54
C LEU A 82 -8.84 1.64 -7.48
N LEU A 83 -8.59 0.97 -8.62
CA LEU A 83 -8.31 -0.46 -8.65
C LEU A 83 -7.03 -0.81 -7.87
N PHE A 84 -6.01 0.03 -7.96
CA PHE A 84 -4.78 -0.13 -7.19
C PHE A 84 -5.05 -0.06 -5.69
N VAL A 85 -5.82 0.94 -5.24
CA VAL A 85 -6.24 1.05 -3.83
C VAL A 85 -7.02 -0.19 -3.40
N LEU A 86 -7.94 -0.70 -4.23
CA LEU A 86 -8.67 -1.93 -3.92
C LEU A 86 -7.72 -3.14 -3.78
N ALA A 87 -6.74 -3.29 -4.67
CA ALA A 87 -5.73 -4.34 -4.58
C ALA A 87 -4.86 -4.19 -3.31
N ALA A 88 -4.49 -2.97 -2.94
CA ALA A 88 -3.75 -2.67 -1.71
C ALA A 88 -4.55 -3.03 -0.45
N LEU A 89 -5.85 -2.71 -0.44
CA LEU A 89 -6.77 -3.07 0.64
C LEU A 89 -6.92 -4.59 0.76
N LEU A 90 -7.02 -5.31 -0.36
CA LEU A 90 -7.04 -6.77 -0.37
C LEU A 90 -5.74 -7.35 0.17
N LEU A 91 -4.59 -6.80 -0.23
CA LEU A 91 -3.29 -7.22 0.30
C LEU A 91 -3.20 -7.00 1.82
N ALA A 92 -3.54 -5.81 2.30
CA ALA A 92 -3.56 -5.48 3.72
C ALA A 92 -4.51 -6.39 4.52
N SER A 93 -5.66 -6.73 3.95
CA SER A 93 -6.63 -7.63 4.59
C SER A 93 -6.07 -9.03 4.84
N THR A 94 -5.17 -9.52 3.97
CA THR A 94 -4.51 -10.82 4.18
C THR A 94 -3.51 -10.79 5.33
N ALA A 95 -2.77 -9.68 5.51
CA ALA A 95 -1.92 -9.50 6.68
C ALA A 95 -2.73 -9.43 7.97
N PHE A 96 -3.85 -8.70 7.99
CA PHE A 96 -4.71 -8.66 9.17
C PHE A 96 -5.28 -10.04 9.53
N TRP A 97 -5.68 -10.82 8.52
CA TRP A 97 -6.12 -12.19 8.74
C TRP A 97 -4.99 -13.05 9.33
N ALA A 98 -3.77 -12.97 8.78
CA ALA A 98 -2.60 -13.68 9.29
C ALA A 98 -2.29 -13.30 10.75
N CYS A 99 -2.32 -12.02 11.10
CA CYS A 99 -2.12 -11.56 12.47
C CYS A 99 -3.19 -12.10 13.44
N ARG A 100 -4.45 -12.15 12.99
CA ARG A 100 -5.54 -12.72 13.79
C ARG A 100 -5.34 -14.20 14.02
N GLU A 101 -4.99 -14.94 12.98
CA GLU A 101 -4.85 -16.39 13.07
C GLU A 101 -3.62 -16.80 13.88
N HIS A 102 -2.54 -16.01 13.77
CA HIS A 102 -1.40 -16.11 14.66
C HIS A 102 -1.78 -15.90 16.13
N LYS A 103 -2.72 -14.98 16.41
CA LYS A 103 -3.22 -14.78 17.78
C LYS A 103 -4.02 -15.98 18.32
N THR A 104 -4.78 -16.68 17.47
CA THR A 104 -5.61 -17.83 17.89
C THR A 104 -4.83 -19.13 17.96
N THR A 105 -3.93 -19.37 17.00
CA THR A 105 -3.25 -20.67 16.83
C THR A 105 -1.76 -20.64 17.16
N GLY A 106 -1.16 -19.45 17.29
CA GLY A 106 0.29 -19.30 17.48
C GLY A 106 1.12 -19.50 16.20
N THR A 107 0.48 -19.72 15.04
CA THR A 107 1.15 -19.90 13.74
C THR A 107 0.44 -19.10 12.65
N VAL A 108 1.10 -18.81 11.53
CA VAL A 108 0.44 -18.18 10.36
C VAL A 108 0.07 -19.29 9.36
N PRO A 109 -1.18 -19.80 9.38
CA PRO A 109 -1.54 -20.88 8.49
C PRO A 109 -1.68 -20.40 7.04
N ARG A 110 -1.48 -21.34 6.12
CA ARG A 110 -1.71 -21.12 4.70
C ARG A 110 -3.23 -21.08 4.43
N PRO A 111 -3.73 -20.09 3.67
CA PRO A 111 -5.13 -20.11 3.25
C PRO A 111 -5.38 -21.33 2.34
N ALA A 112 -6.41 -22.12 2.66
CA ALA A 112 -6.79 -23.31 1.88
C ALA A 112 -7.19 -22.96 0.43
N HIS A 113 -7.71 -21.76 0.23
CA HIS A 113 -8.05 -21.20 -1.08
C HIS A 113 -7.90 -19.68 -1.04
N TRP A 114 -7.29 -19.13 -2.08
CA TRP A 114 -6.96 -17.71 -2.20
C TRP A 114 -8.20 -16.82 -2.42
N TRP A 115 -9.29 -17.42 -2.88
CA TRP A 115 -10.50 -16.73 -3.33
C TRP A 115 -11.72 -16.88 -2.41
N GLY A 116 -11.65 -17.69 -1.34
CA GLY A 116 -12.82 -17.87 -0.48
C GLY A 116 -12.55 -17.98 1.03
N VAL A 117 -11.32 -17.68 1.45
CA VAL A 117 -11.27 -16.76 2.59
C VAL A 117 -11.94 -15.50 2.02
N TRP A 118 -13.01 -15.01 2.63
CA TRP A 118 -13.55 -13.68 2.32
C TRP A 118 -12.92 -12.66 3.29
N PRO A 119 -11.65 -12.22 3.08
CA PRO A 119 -11.19 -10.99 3.70
C PRO A 119 -12.11 -9.85 3.34
N GLY A 120 -12.59 -9.70 2.10
CA GLY A 120 -13.34 -8.51 1.65
C GLY A 120 -14.50 -8.08 2.56
N LEU A 121 -15.49 -8.95 2.80
CA LEU A 121 -16.66 -8.63 3.64
C LEU A 121 -16.29 -8.49 5.13
N TRP A 122 -15.38 -9.32 5.63
CA TRP A 122 -14.93 -9.25 7.03
C TRP A 122 -14.01 -8.06 7.27
N TYR A 123 -13.23 -7.68 6.26
CA TYR A 123 -12.34 -6.53 6.20
C TYR A 123 -13.14 -5.25 6.13
N ILE A 124 -14.23 -5.18 5.36
CA ILE A 124 -15.15 -4.04 5.44
C ILE A 124 -15.72 -3.91 6.85
N LYS A 125 -16.17 -5.01 7.46
CA LYS A 125 -16.63 -5.01 8.87
C LYS A 125 -15.52 -4.64 9.86
N MET A 126 -14.29 -5.06 9.61
CA MET A 126 -13.13 -4.80 10.47
C MET A 126 -12.62 -3.38 10.29
N LEU A 127 -12.51 -2.87 9.07
CA LEU A 127 -12.26 -1.47 8.76
C LEU A 127 -13.31 -0.58 9.41
N TRP A 128 -14.59 -0.93 9.29
CA TRP A 128 -15.66 -0.21 9.98
C TRP A 128 -15.44 -0.21 11.50
N LYS A 129 -15.11 -1.36 12.10
CA LYS A 129 -14.75 -1.43 13.53
C LYS A 129 -13.50 -0.61 13.88
N SER A 130 -12.47 -0.62 13.05
CA SER A 130 -11.24 0.15 13.23
C SER A 130 -11.49 1.66 13.12
N VAL A 131 -12.31 2.08 12.15
CA VAL A 131 -12.77 3.46 11.97
C VAL A 131 -13.59 3.90 13.18
N CYS A 132 -14.60 3.11 13.59
CA CYS A 132 -15.37 3.41 14.80
C CYS A 132 -14.50 3.44 16.07
N PHE A 133 -13.45 2.61 16.14
CA PHE A 133 -12.48 2.63 17.23
C PHE A 133 -11.59 3.88 17.21
N LEU A 134 -11.15 4.34 16.05
CA LEU A 134 -10.45 5.62 15.90
C LEU A 134 -11.26 6.79 16.48
N PHE A 135 -12.59 6.80 16.27
CA PHE A 135 -13.45 7.90 16.71
C PHE A 135 -13.79 7.94 18.21
N ARG A 136 -13.76 6.83 18.97
CA ARG A 136 -14.07 6.85 20.43
C ARG A 136 -12.85 6.55 21.31
N PRO A 137 -12.30 5.31 21.37
CA PRO A 137 -11.04 5.04 22.06
C PRO A 137 -9.83 5.77 21.47
N GLY A 138 -9.74 5.88 20.15
CA GLY A 138 -8.56 6.37 19.45
C GLY A 138 -8.24 7.82 19.74
N LEU A 139 -9.23 8.70 19.84
CA LEU A 139 -9.04 10.09 20.27
C LEU A 139 -8.45 10.19 21.68
N ARG A 140 -8.72 9.22 22.55
CA ARG A 140 -8.19 9.18 23.91
C ARG A 140 -6.73 8.75 23.97
N HIS A 141 -6.30 7.94 23.01
CA HIS A 141 -4.93 7.46 22.86
C HIS A 141 -4.29 8.02 21.58
N PHE A 142 -4.67 9.24 21.20
CA PHE A 142 -4.30 9.86 19.93
C PHE A 142 -2.78 9.94 19.76
N GLY A 143 -2.04 10.29 20.82
CA GLY A 143 -0.58 10.37 20.77
C GLY A 143 0.09 9.05 20.34
N THR A 144 -0.38 7.91 20.86
CA THR A 144 0.17 6.60 20.49
C THR A 144 -0.17 6.23 19.05
N LEU A 145 -1.41 6.45 18.61
CA LEU A 145 -1.83 6.18 17.23
C LEU A 145 -1.12 7.10 16.23
N PHE A 146 -1.01 8.39 16.55
CA PHE A 146 -0.31 9.38 15.75
C PHE A 146 1.18 9.04 15.62
N ALA A 147 1.86 8.72 16.73
CA ALA A 147 3.25 8.33 16.69
C ALA A 147 3.46 7.03 15.89
N THR A 148 2.57 6.03 16.06
CA THR A 148 2.62 4.79 15.27
C THR A 148 2.43 5.08 13.79
N PHE A 149 1.47 5.93 13.43
CA PHE A 149 1.24 6.35 12.05
C PHE A 149 2.45 7.08 11.47
N PHE A 150 3.00 8.06 12.19
CA PHE A 150 4.10 8.88 11.73
C PHE A 150 5.40 8.09 11.55
N ILE A 151 5.76 7.23 12.51
CA ILE A 151 6.96 6.38 12.42
C ILE A 151 6.80 5.37 11.27
N THR A 152 5.64 4.73 11.16
CA THR A 152 5.37 3.78 10.08
C THR A 152 5.43 4.48 8.73
N LEU A 153 4.88 5.69 8.62
CA LEU A 153 4.92 6.49 7.39
C LEU A 153 6.35 6.84 6.99
N LEU A 154 7.18 7.34 7.92
CA LEU A 154 8.57 7.67 7.64
C LEU A 154 9.37 6.45 7.20
N PHE A 155 9.27 5.35 7.95
CA PHE A 155 9.97 4.11 7.66
C PHE A 155 9.57 3.56 6.28
N THR A 156 8.27 3.55 5.98
CA THR A 156 7.75 3.07 4.70
C THR A 156 8.18 3.99 3.57
N ALA A 157 8.09 5.32 3.73
CA ALA A 157 8.47 6.27 2.70
C ALA A 157 9.94 6.11 2.27
N VAL A 158 10.84 5.90 3.23
CA VAL A 158 12.26 5.64 2.95
C VAL A 158 12.42 4.35 2.13
N LEU A 159 11.81 3.25 2.57
CA LEU A 159 11.89 1.97 1.86
C LEU A 159 11.27 2.05 0.46
N THR A 160 10.13 2.72 0.31
CA THR A 160 9.45 2.93 -0.97
C THR A 160 10.36 3.65 -1.96
N LEU A 161 11.00 4.74 -1.51
CA LEU A 161 11.94 5.47 -2.37
C LEU A 161 13.04 4.52 -2.85
N PHE A 162 13.72 3.81 -1.95
CA PHE A 162 14.80 2.90 -2.33
C PHE A 162 14.36 1.78 -3.28
N CYS A 163 13.19 1.17 -3.05
CA CYS A 163 12.69 0.07 -3.87
C CYS A 163 12.24 0.55 -5.27
N GLU A 164 11.69 1.77 -5.37
CA GLU A 164 11.15 2.30 -6.62
C GLU A 164 12.16 3.12 -7.44
N LEU A 165 13.30 3.51 -6.86
CA LEU A 165 14.33 4.33 -7.51
C LEU A 165 14.64 3.88 -8.95
N PRO A 166 14.91 2.59 -9.26
CA PRO A 166 15.20 2.17 -10.63
C PRO A 166 14.01 2.40 -11.58
N ALA A 167 12.79 2.15 -11.13
CA ALA A 167 11.59 2.35 -11.94
C ALA A 167 11.30 3.84 -12.15
N ILE A 168 11.53 4.67 -11.12
CA ILE A 168 11.39 6.13 -11.20
C ILE A 168 12.38 6.71 -12.22
N ILE A 169 13.65 6.27 -12.23
CA ILE A 169 14.65 6.75 -13.18
C ILE A 169 14.23 6.48 -14.63
N ILE A 170 13.79 5.25 -14.92
CA ILE A 170 13.32 4.89 -16.28
C ILE A 170 12.02 5.66 -16.62
N GLY A 171 11.11 5.81 -15.65
CA GLY A 171 9.90 6.62 -15.81
C GLY A 171 10.22 8.06 -16.19
N ILE A 172 11.11 8.72 -15.45
CA ILE A 172 11.55 10.10 -15.75
C ILE A 172 12.21 10.19 -17.13
N ALA A 173 13.03 9.21 -17.52
CA ALA A 173 13.65 9.17 -18.84
C ALA A 173 12.59 9.17 -19.96
N ASN A 174 11.54 8.35 -19.84
CA ASN A 174 10.44 8.34 -20.81
C ASN A 174 9.70 9.68 -20.85
N ILE A 175 9.43 10.28 -19.68
CA ILE A 175 8.76 11.58 -19.58
C ILE A 175 9.56 12.65 -20.34
N LYS A 176 10.88 12.68 -20.16
CA LYS A 176 11.75 13.63 -20.85
C LYS A 176 11.80 13.39 -22.36
N ALA A 177 11.76 12.14 -22.81
CA ALA A 177 11.70 11.81 -24.24
C ALA A 177 10.39 12.33 -24.87
N TYR A 178 9.24 12.13 -24.22
CA TYR A 178 7.96 12.67 -24.70
C TYR A 178 7.91 14.20 -24.65
N ALA A 179 8.48 14.82 -23.62
CA ALA A 179 8.55 16.28 -23.51
C ALA A 179 9.45 16.91 -24.58
N GLY A 180 10.59 16.30 -24.91
CA GLY A 180 11.44 16.74 -26.02
C GLY A 180 10.73 16.59 -27.36
N ALA A 181 10.07 15.44 -27.58
CA ALA A 181 9.27 15.23 -28.79
C ALA A 181 8.15 16.27 -28.96
N ALA A 182 7.52 16.67 -27.86
CA ALA A 182 6.53 17.75 -27.84
C ALA A 182 7.11 19.12 -28.23
N ALA A 183 8.39 19.37 -27.92
CA ALA A 183 9.10 20.59 -28.26
C ALA A 183 9.59 20.63 -29.72
N GLY A 184 9.36 19.56 -30.49
CA GLY A 184 9.75 19.45 -31.89
C GLY A 184 10.98 18.59 -32.14
N ASP A 185 11.58 18.00 -31.10
CA ASP A 185 12.70 17.06 -31.27
C ASP A 185 12.19 15.72 -31.83
N PRO A 186 13.01 14.98 -32.62
CA PRO A 186 12.69 13.60 -32.96
C PRO A 186 12.56 12.75 -31.69
N LEU A 187 11.60 11.82 -31.68
CA LEU A 187 11.50 10.85 -30.60
C LEU A 187 12.71 9.90 -30.66
N GLY A 188 13.74 10.21 -29.87
CA GLY A 188 14.99 9.45 -29.84
C GLY A 188 14.96 8.18 -28.99
N MET A 189 13.81 7.81 -28.42
CA MET A 189 13.69 6.63 -27.56
C MET A 189 13.23 5.39 -28.34
N PRO A 190 13.76 4.19 -28.04
CA PRO A 190 13.29 2.96 -28.65
C PRO A 190 11.83 2.62 -28.32
N ASP A 191 11.11 1.99 -29.26
CA ASP A 191 9.70 1.59 -29.11
C ASP A 191 9.43 0.65 -27.92
N TYR A 192 10.44 -0.09 -27.46
CA TYR A 192 10.32 -1.00 -26.31
C TYR A 192 10.39 -0.28 -24.95
N MET A 193 10.75 1.00 -24.90
CA MET A 193 10.96 1.72 -23.63
C MET A 193 9.70 1.78 -22.77
N GLY A 194 8.52 1.97 -23.36
CA GLY A 194 7.26 1.92 -22.61
C GLY A 194 6.99 0.55 -21.96
N LYS A 195 7.27 -0.54 -22.69
CA LYS A 195 7.14 -1.92 -22.18
C LYS A 195 8.15 -2.21 -21.08
N LEU A 196 9.38 -1.70 -21.23
CA LEU A 196 10.43 -1.81 -20.23
C LEU A 196 10.05 -1.10 -18.93
N THR A 197 9.48 0.10 -19.02
CA THR A 197 8.97 0.86 -17.86
C THR A 197 7.85 0.12 -17.15
N PHE A 198 6.88 -0.41 -17.89
CA PHE A 198 5.83 -1.24 -17.30
C PHE A 198 6.43 -2.44 -16.55
N ALA A 199 7.35 -3.19 -17.17
CA ALA A 199 8.01 -4.33 -16.52
C ALA A 199 8.81 -3.91 -15.26
N ALA A 200 9.51 -2.78 -15.31
CA ALA A 200 10.24 -2.25 -14.15
C ALA A 200 9.30 -1.93 -12.98
N PHE A 201 8.14 -1.30 -13.25
CA PHE A 201 7.14 -1.04 -12.23
C PHE A 201 6.43 -2.30 -11.72
N VAL A 202 6.30 -3.36 -12.51
CA VAL A 202 5.79 -4.65 -12.01
C VAL A 202 6.76 -5.25 -10.99
N ILE A 203 8.06 -5.27 -11.30
CA ILE A 203 9.07 -5.82 -10.39
C ILE A 203 9.16 -4.97 -9.11
N ALA A 204 9.23 -3.64 -9.26
CA ALA A 204 9.25 -2.72 -8.13
C ALA A 204 7.98 -2.86 -7.28
N GLY A 205 6.81 -2.88 -7.92
CA GLY A 205 5.51 -3.04 -7.26
C GLY A 205 5.37 -4.34 -6.48
N PHE A 206 5.95 -5.44 -6.98
CA PHE A 206 5.95 -6.73 -6.27
C PHE A 206 6.79 -6.68 -4.99
N ILE A 207 7.99 -6.10 -5.06
CA ILE A 207 8.84 -5.89 -3.87
C ILE A 207 8.13 -4.94 -2.90
N GLN A 208 7.54 -3.88 -3.43
CA GLN A 208 6.82 -2.85 -2.70
C GLN A 208 5.58 -3.39 -1.98
N ALA A 209 4.93 -4.42 -2.51
CA ALA A 209 3.82 -5.11 -1.86
C ALA A 209 4.23 -5.60 -0.45
N TYR A 210 5.42 -6.17 -0.31
CA TYR A 210 5.92 -6.69 0.96
C TYR A 210 6.41 -5.59 1.91
N VAL A 211 6.95 -4.49 1.36
CA VAL A 211 7.25 -3.27 2.12
C VAL A 211 5.96 -2.71 2.71
N HIS A 212 4.89 -2.58 1.93
CA HIS A 212 3.61 -2.10 2.45
C HIS A 212 2.97 -3.06 3.46
N LEU A 213 3.13 -4.38 3.30
CA LEU A 213 2.63 -5.35 4.28
C LEU A 213 3.21 -5.13 5.68
N ILE A 214 4.46 -4.67 5.80
CA ILE A 214 5.08 -4.42 7.10
C ILE A 214 4.32 -3.38 7.93
N THR A 215 3.64 -2.44 7.25
CA THR A 215 2.94 -1.32 7.89
C THR A 215 1.73 -1.77 8.70
N VAL A 216 1.13 -2.90 8.33
CA VAL A 216 -0.07 -3.45 8.99
C VAL A 216 0.24 -3.91 10.41
N PHE A 217 1.45 -4.40 10.66
CA PHE A 217 1.84 -5.04 11.92
C PHE A 217 1.92 -4.03 13.09
N PRO A 218 2.62 -2.88 12.98
CA PRO A 218 2.63 -1.86 14.03
C PRO A 218 1.22 -1.39 14.42
N PHE A 219 0.32 -1.18 13.45
CA PHE A 219 -1.06 -0.79 13.75
C PHE A 219 -1.83 -1.89 14.49
N TYR A 220 -1.62 -3.16 14.12
CA TYR A 220 -2.25 -4.28 14.80
C TYR A 220 -1.82 -4.38 16.27
N TYR A 221 -0.52 -4.24 16.56
CA TYR A 221 0.01 -4.26 17.92
C TYR A 221 -0.39 -3.01 18.72
N ALA A 222 -0.37 -1.82 18.11
CA ALA A 222 -0.82 -0.59 18.74
C ALA A 222 -2.31 -0.69 19.16
N TYR A 223 -3.15 -1.23 18.27
CA TYR A 223 -4.56 -1.50 18.58
C TYR A 223 -4.71 -2.50 19.73
N GLY A 224 -3.98 -3.62 19.68
CA GLY A 224 -4.01 -4.64 20.73
C GLY A 224 -3.59 -4.08 22.10
N SER A 225 -2.53 -3.25 22.13
CA SER A 225 -2.06 -2.61 23.36
C SER A 225 -3.12 -1.66 23.93
N ILE A 226 -3.75 -0.82 23.11
CA ILE A 226 -4.79 0.11 23.59
C ILE A 226 -6.01 -0.65 24.13
N ASP A 227 -6.47 -1.69 23.41
CA ASP A 227 -7.61 -2.51 23.84
C ASP A 227 -7.36 -3.20 25.19
N THR A 228 -6.14 -3.70 25.44
CA THR A 228 -5.78 -4.26 26.76
C THR A 228 -5.80 -3.22 27.87
N LEU A 229 -5.25 -2.01 27.62
CA LEU A 229 -5.26 -0.91 28.59
C LEU A 229 -6.68 -0.44 28.94
N GLU A 230 -7.57 -0.37 27.96
CA GLU A 230 -8.97 -0.01 28.20
C GLU A 230 -9.71 -1.07 29.01
N LYS A 231 -9.46 -2.35 28.75
CA LYS A 231 -10.06 -3.46 29.50
C LYS A 231 -9.59 -3.49 30.96
N GLU A 232 -8.31 -3.32 31.22
CA GLU A 232 -7.76 -3.24 32.58
C GLU A 232 -8.36 -2.05 33.35
N ARG A 233 -8.44 -0.89 32.71
CA ARG A 233 -9.04 0.29 33.33
C ARG A 233 -10.50 0.08 33.70
N LYS A 234 -11.28 -0.60 32.85
CA LYS A 234 -12.67 -0.96 33.17
C LYS A 234 -12.75 -1.93 34.34
N ARG A 235 -11.80 -2.86 34.48
CA ARG A 235 -11.70 -3.77 35.64
C ARG A 235 -11.34 -3.06 36.94
N ILE A 236 -10.47 -2.04 36.90
CA ILE A 236 -10.08 -1.27 38.11
C ILE A 236 -11.20 -0.33 38.59
N LYS A 237 -12.12 0.05 37.70
CA LYS A 237 -13.27 0.92 38.01
C LYS A 237 -14.52 0.16 38.48
N LEU A 238 -14.50 -1.17 38.43
CA LEU A 238 -15.51 -2.08 38.96
C LEU A 238 -15.06 -2.55 40.35
#